data_AF-A0A081GP30-F1
#
_entry.id   AF-A0A081GP30-F1
#
_cell.length_a   1.000
_cell.length_b   1.000
_cell.length_c   1.000
_cell.angle_alpha   90.00
_cell.angle_beta   90.00
_cell.angle_gamma   90.00
#
_symmetry.space_group_name_H-M   'P 1'
#
loop_
_entity.id
_entity.type
_entity.pdbx_description
1 polymer ?
#
loop_
_entity_poly.entity_id
_entity_poly.type
_entity_poly.pdbx_seq_one_letter_code
_entity_poly.pdbx_strand_id
1 'polypeptide(L)'
;MPIRQDDNRPTRRFGLVNILLIGFGVLLLFSNFLPNPAMQVPRVPYSLFIDQVNDGNVKRAYITQDQIRYELTKPPEEGAPTVLSTTPIFDMDLPQRLEQHGVEFAAAPPKRPSFITTALSWVVPPLIFILVLQFFARRSMGGAQGALSFTKSKAKVYVPDEESRVTFADVAGVDEAKAELTEIVDFLKTPQRYMDIGARIPKGVLLVGPPGTGKTLLSKAVAGEAGVPFFIISGSEFVELFVGAGAARVRDLFEEAKKKAPCIIFIDELDAIGKSRSGSMGVVGGNDEREQTLNQLLTEMDGFTAQDKPVIVLAATNQPETLDAALLRPGRFDRQVLVDRPDLSGRKKILDIYAKKVKLAEGVDMDRIAQATSGFAGADLANLVNEAALLAARSYRTAVEQGDLNEAIERVVAGLEKKSRVLQPDEKKVVAYHEVGHAIVGHLMPGGSKVAKISIVPRGMAALGYTLQLPTEERFLNSKEDLEGQIATLLGGRSAEEVVFGEITTGAANDLQRATDIAEQMIGTYGMSETLGPLAYDKQGGSRFLGGPANPRRAVSDSTALEIDREVRALVDRAHERALAILRHNRDLLESISQKILEKEVIEGEELKQLLASSTLPEAAVLERVAA
;
A
#
# COMPACT_ATOMS: atom_id res chain seq x y z
N MET A 1 19.78 -35.04 -60.96
CA MET A 1 21.00 -35.19 -60.14
C MET A 1 20.56 -35.38 -58.69
N PRO A 2 20.92 -36.48 -58.01
CA PRO A 2 20.55 -36.66 -56.61
C PRO A 2 21.46 -35.79 -55.72
N ILE A 3 20.85 -35.16 -54.74
CA ILE A 3 21.51 -34.34 -53.72
C ILE A 3 22.31 -35.27 -52.81
N ARG A 4 23.63 -35.04 -52.71
CA ARG A 4 24.51 -35.67 -51.71
C ARG A 4 23.96 -35.40 -50.30
N GLN A 5 23.66 -36.44 -49.56
CA GLN A 5 23.57 -36.37 -48.10
C GLN A 5 24.99 -36.24 -47.56
N ASP A 6 25.38 -35.04 -47.11
CA ASP A 6 26.55 -34.86 -46.26
C ASP A 6 26.18 -35.30 -44.83
N ASP A 7 26.71 -36.46 -44.46
CA ASP A 7 26.58 -37.09 -43.17
C ASP A 7 27.58 -36.45 -42.20
N ASN A 8 27.23 -35.29 -41.62
CA ASN A 8 28.05 -34.63 -40.60
C ASN A 8 27.43 -34.82 -39.21
N ARG A 9 27.47 -36.05 -38.70
CA ARG A 9 27.11 -36.33 -37.30
C ARG A 9 28.17 -35.69 -36.39
N PRO A 10 27.81 -34.82 -35.43
CA PRO A 10 28.77 -34.31 -34.47
C PRO A 10 29.27 -35.49 -33.63
N THR A 11 30.58 -35.74 -33.66
CA THR A 11 31.18 -36.82 -32.90
C THR A 11 30.87 -36.60 -31.41
N ARG A 12 30.20 -37.57 -30.77
CA ARG A 12 29.83 -37.53 -29.33
C ARG A 12 31.02 -37.17 -28.41
N ARG A 13 32.26 -37.41 -28.87
CA ARG A 13 33.50 -37.04 -28.16
C ARG A 13 33.69 -35.52 -28.01
N PHE A 14 33.29 -34.70 -28.99
CA PHE A 14 33.41 -33.23 -28.90
C PHE A 14 32.43 -32.61 -27.90
N GLY A 15 31.24 -33.18 -27.76
CA GLY A 15 30.25 -32.73 -26.76
C GLY A 15 30.68 -33.02 -25.33
N LEU A 16 31.26 -34.19 -25.08
CA LEU A 16 31.77 -34.58 -23.76
C LEU A 16 32.96 -33.73 -23.30
N VAL A 17 33.88 -33.41 -24.22
CA VAL A 17 35.04 -32.55 -23.92
C VAL A 17 34.58 -31.13 -23.56
N ASN A 18 33.59 -30.58 -24.26
CA ASN A 18 33.04 -29.26 -23.93
C ASN A 18 32.30 -29.26 -22.59
N ILE A 19 31.56 -30.32 -22.25
CA ILE A 19 30.89 -30.43 -20.94
C ILE A 19 31.91 -30.55 -19.81
N LEU A 20 32.99 -31.32 -20.01
CA LEU A 20 34.09 -31.42 -19.05
C LEU A 20 34.82 -30.08 -18.86
N LEU A 21 35.06 -29.33 -19.94
CA LEU A 21 35.67 -28.00 -19.87
C LEU A 21 34.79 -26.98 -19.15
N ILE A 22 33.47 -27.00 -19.39
CA ILE A 22 32.51 -26.13 -18.67
C ILE A 22 32.44 -26.53 -17.20
N GLY A 23 32.37 -27.83 -16.89
CA GLY A 23 32.39 -28.33 -15.52
C GLY A 23 33.67 -27.95 -14.77
N PHE A 24 34.83 -28.04 -15.44
CA PHE A 24 36.12 -27.62 -14.89
C PHE A 24 36.20 -26.10 -14.70
N GLY A 25 35.63 -25.30 -15.62
CA GLY A 25 35.53 -23.85 -15.49
C GLY A 25 34.64 -23.40 -14.33
N VAL A 26 33.50 -24.07 -14.14
CA VAL A 26 32.61 -23.84 -12.99
C VAL A 26 33.30 -24.24 -11.68
N LEU A 27 34.03 -25.35 -11.67
CA LEU A 27 34.80 -25.80 -10.49
C LEU A 27 35.90 -24.79 -10.11
N LEU A 28 36.61 -24.22 -11.09
CA LEU A 28 37.63 -23.19 -10.86
C LEU A 28 37.04 -21.84 -10.41
N LEU A 29 35.85 -21.49 -10.88
CA LEU A 29 35.12 -20.32 -10.38
C LEU A 29 34.65 -20.56 -8.94
N PHE A 30 34.14 -21.76 -8.64
CA PHE A 30 33.75 -22.14 -7.28
C PHE A 30 34.96 -22.20 -6.32
N SER A 31 36.14 -22.61 -6.78
CA SER A 31 37.34 -22.64 -5.93
C SER A 31 37.83 -21.25 -5.51
N ASN A 32 37.51 -20.20 -6.28
CA ASN A 32 37.76 -18.82 -5.86
C ASN A 32 36.76 -18.31 -4.80
N PHE A 33 35.62 -18.99 -4.65
CA PHE A 33 34.61 -18.70 -3.62
C PHE A 33 34.75 -19.56 -2.36
N LEU A 34 35.62 -20.58 -2.38
CA LEU A 34 35.95 -21.35 -1.17
C LEU A 34 36.85 -20.50 -0.25
N PRO A 35 36.43 -20.18 0.98
CA PRO A 35 37.21 -19.35 1.88
C PRO A 35 38.53 -20.04 2.22
N ASN A 36 39.63 -19.34 1.97
CA ASN A 36 40.98 -19.79 2.28
C ASN A 36 41.09 -20.00 3.81
N PRO A 37 41.35 -21.22 4.33
CA PRO A 37 41.35 -21.50 5.77
C PRO A 37 42.66 -21.03 6.42
N ALA A 38 43.08 -19.79 6.14
CA ALA A 38 44.08 -19.13 6.95
C ALA A 38 43.39 -18.65 8.23
N MET A 39 43.80 -19.20 9.38
CA MET A 39 43.32 -18.82 10.72
C MET A 39 42.99 -17.32 10.79
N GLN A 40 41.70 -17.00 10.96
CA GLN A 40 41.26 -15.62 11.13
C GLN A 40 41.80 -15.12 12.47
N VAL A 41 42.88 -14.34 12.40
CA VAL A 41 43.40 -13.62 13.57
C VAL A 41 42.28 -12.68 14.04
N PRO A 42 41.85 -12.73 15.32
CA PRO A 42 40.78 -11.90 15.82
C PRO A 42 41.08 -10.43 15.57
N ARG A 43 40.08 -9.68 15.10
CA ARG A 43 40.20 -8.24 14.86
C ARG A 43 39.69 -7.47 16.07
N VAL A 44 40.49 -6.54 16.55
CA VAL A 44 40.16 -5.67 17.68
C VAL A 44 40.24 -4.19 17.29
N PRO A 45 39.48 -3.30 17.96
CA PRO A 45 39.54 -1.86 17.70
C PRO A 45 40.94 -1.29 17.89
N TYR A 46 41.28 -0.27 17.10
CA TYR A 46 42.60 0.39 17.16
C TYR A 46 42.86 1.03 18.53
N SER A 47 41.83 1.56 19.20
CA SER A 47 41.93 2.09 20.56
C SER A 47 42.42 1.04 21.55
N LEU A 48 41.87 -0.18 21.48
CA LEU A 48 42.27 -1.28 22.36
C LEU A 48 43.74 -1.68 22.14
N PHE A 49 44.21 -1.64 20.90
CA PHE A 49 45.62 -1.86 20.58
C PHE A 49 46.51 -0.78 21.22
N ILE A 50 46.13 0.50 21.13
CA ILE A 50 46.87 1.60 21.76
C ILE A 50 46.91 1.46 23.28
N ASP A 51 45.78 1.11 23.91
CA ASP A 51 45.72 0.87 25.36
C ASP A 51 46.66 -0.27 25.75
N GLN A 52 46.65 -1.37 25.01
CA GLN A 52 47.54 -2.52 25.25
C GLN A 52 49.03 -2.19 25.05
N VAL A 53 49.37 -1.26 24.15
CA VAL A 53 50.74 -0.76 23.98
C VAL A 53 51.16 0.09 25.18
N ASN A 54 50.31 1.02 25.63
CA ASN A 54 50.59 1.89 26.78
C ASN A 54 50.71 1.07 28.07
N ASP A 55 49.91 0.00 28.21
CA ASP A 55 49.95 -0.91 29.35
C ASP A 55 51.16 -1.88 29.33
N GLY A 56 52.03 -1.81 28.31
CA GLY A 56 53.22 -2.68 28.17
C GLY A 56 52.90 -4.14 27.84
N ASN A 57 51.68 -4.41 27.35
CA ASN A 57 51.18 -5.77 27.10
C ASN A 57 51.48 -6.27 25.68
N VAL A 58 52.15 -5.49 24.84
CA VAL A 58 52.51 -5.85 23.46
C VAL A 58 54.01 -6.14 23.35
N LYS A 59 54.35 -7.30 22.81
CA LYS A 59 55.74 -7.75 22.60
C LYS A 59 56.26 -7.36 21.22
N ARG A 60 55.45 -7.60 20.18
CA ARG A 60 55.82 -7.38 18.76
C ARG A 60 54.67 -6.81 17.95
N ALA A 61 54.96 -5.91 17.02
CA ALA A 61 53.97 -5.36 16.09
C ALA A 61 54.47 -5.38 14.63
N TYR A 62 53.72 -6.03 13.76
CA TYR A 62 53.92 -6.03 12.31
C TYR A 62 52.93 -5.06 11.66
N ILE A 63 53.46 -3.96 11.12
CA ILE A 63 52.66 -2.90 10.53
C ILE A 63 52.63 -3.11 9.01
N THR A 64 51.44 -3.32 8.44
CA THR A 64 51.20 -3.34 6.99
C THR A 64 50.19 -2.27 6.59
N GLN A 65 50.08 -1.97 5.30
CA GLN A 65 49.14 -0.96 4.80
C GLN A 65 47.67 -1.29 5.11
N ASP A 66 47.32 -2.58 5.15
CA ASP A 66 45.93 -3.02 5.32
C ASP A 66 45.62 -3.50 6.74
N GLN A 67 46.64 -3.85 7.54
CA GLN A 67 46.46 -4.43 8.88
C GLN A 67 47.71 -4.27 9.76
N ILE A 68 47.52 -4.00 11.04
CA ILE A 68 48.55 -4.15 12.08
C ILE A 68 48.31 -5.48 12.78
N ARG A 69 49.30 -6.37 12.81
CA ARG A 69 49.25 -7.62 13.56
C ARG A 69 50.22 -7.56 14.71
N TYR A 70 49.78 -7.86 15.92
CA TYR A 70 50.64 -7.73 17.10
C TYR A 70 50.48 -8.91 18.05
N GLU A 71 51.55 -9.21 18.78
CA GLU A 71 51.66 -10.31 19.72
C GLU A 71 51.68 -9.78 21.15
N LEU A 72 50.84 -10.35 22.02
CA LEU A 72 50.76 -9.97 23.43
C LEU A 72 51.87 -10.65 24.26
N THR A 73 52.37 -9.96 25.28
CA THR A 73 53.43 -10.45 26.18
C THR A 73 52.93 -11.60 27.07
N LYS A 74 51.63 -11.61 27.41
CA LYS A 74 50.91 -12.70 28.09
C LYS A 74 49.52 -12.86 27.48
N PRO A 75 49.02 -14.09 27.26
CA PRO A 75 47.64 -14.29 26.86
C PRO A 75 46.69 -13.83 27.98
N PRO A 76 45.59 -13.12 27.67
CA PRO A 76 44.66 -12.63 28.69
C PRO A 76 43.91 -13.73 29.45
N GLU A 77 43.75 -14.93 28.86
CA GLU A 77 43.20 -16.13 29.49
C GLU A 77 43.89 -17.41 28.96
N GLU A 78 43.84 -18.50 29.71
CA GLU A 78 44.44 -19.79 29.34
C GLU A 78 43.72 -20.37 28.12
N GLY A 79 44.35 -20.25 26.93
CA GLY A 79 43.76 -20.63 25.64
C GLY A 79 43.39 -19.47 24.72
N ALA A 80 43.56 -18.21 25.14
CA ALA A 80 43.32 -17.04 24.29
C ALA A 80 44.41 -16.87 23.22
N PRO A 81 44.05 -16.42 21.99
CA PRO A 81 45.01 -16.22 20.91
C PRO A 81 46.00 -15.11 21.28
N THR A 82 47.29 -15.44 21.22
CA THR A 82 48.40 -14.52 21.55
C THR A 82 48.65 -13.47 20.47
N VAL A 83 48.10 -13.67 19.27
CA VAL A 83 48.22 -12.76 18.13
C VAL A 83 46.86 -12.14 17.84
N LEU A 84 46.81 -10.82 17.85
CA LEU A 84 45.64 -10.02 17.51
C LEU A 84 45.93 -9.15 16.29
N SER A 85 44.87 -8.58 15.72
CA SER A 85 45.02 -7.69 14.58
C SER A 85 44.10 -6.48 14.64
N THR A 86 44.54 -5.35 14.13
CA THR A 86 43.73 -4.14 14.03
C THR A 86 43.94 -3.43 12.68
N THR A 87 43.05 -2.51 12.36
CA THR A 87 43.13 -1.70 11.14
C THR A 87 44.03 -0.48 11.43
N PRO A 88 45.08 -0.24 10.63
CA PRO A 88 45.92 0.94 10.81
C PRO A 88 45.10 2.21 10.59
N ILE A 89 45.18 3.14 11.55
CA ILE A 89 44.76 4.53 11.39
C ILE A 89 46.03 5.35 11.11
N PHE A 90 45.91 6.45 10.37
CA PHE A 90 47.03 7.35 10.13
C PHE A 90 47.41 8.08 11.43
N ASP A 91 48.30 7.46 12.20
CA ASP A 91 48.84 7.97 13.46
C ASP A 91 50.35 8.18 13.29
N MET A 92 50.77 9.44 13.27
CA MET A 92 52.17 9.83 13.08
C MET A 92 53.04 9.56 14.32
N ASP A 93 52.44 9.42 15.50
CA ASP A 93 53.14 9.25 16.77
C ASP A 93 53.29 7.77 17.17
N LEU A 94 52.62 6.86 16.44
CA LEU A 94 52.62 5.43 16.71
C LEU A 94 54.03 4.79 16.78
N PRO A 95 54.98 5.08 15.86
CA PRO A 95 56.33 4.50 15.96
C PRO A 95 57.07 4.94 17.23
N GLN A 96 56.93 6.21 17.61
CA GLN A 96 57.57 6.77 18.80
C GLN A 96 56.96 6.18 20.09
N ARG A 97 55.65 5.96 20.11
CA ARG A 97 54.94 5.30 21.22
C ARG A 97 55.37 3.83 21.39
N LEU A 98 55.53 3.09 20.29
CA LEU A 98 56.01 1.70 20.31
C LEU A 98 57.45 1.59 20.81
N GLU A 99 58.31 2.52 20.41
CA GLU A 99 59.71 2.60 20.87
C GLU A 99 59.80 2.92 22.37
N GLN A 100 59.01 3.89 22.86
CA GLN A 100 58.97 4.27 24.28
C GLN A 100 58.57 3.12 25.21
N HIS A 101 57.71 2.21 24.73
CA HIS A 101 57.24 1.05 25.51
C HIS A 101 58.02 -0.24 25.19
N GLY A 102 59.11 -0.14 24.41
CA GLY A 102 60.02 -1.27 24.14
C GLY A 102 59.44 -2.35 23.22
N VAL A 103 58.47 -2.02 22.38
CA VAL A 103 57.82 -2.98 21.46
C VAL A 103 58.68 -3.18 20.21
N GLU A 104 59.03 -4.43 19.89
CA GLU A 104 59.73 -4.74 18.63
C GLU A 104 58.77 -4.60 17.44
N PHE A 105 58.98 -3.61 16.56
CA PHE A 105 58.14 -3.40 15.38
C PHE A 105 58.88 -3.60 14.05
N ALA A 106 58.18 -4.17 13.06
CA ALA A 106 58.72 -4.42 11.72
C ALA A 106 57.66 -4.17 10.63
N ALA A 107 58.09 -3.64 9.49
CA ALA A 107 57.25 -3.55 8.30
C ALA A 107 57.43 -4.81 7.45
N ALA A 108 56.37 -5.59 7.23
CA ALA A 108 56.44 -6.75 6.34
C ALA A 108 56.40 -6.27 4.87
N PRO A 109 57.22 -6.82 3.96
CA PRO A 109 57.18 -6.45 2.55
C PRO A 109 55.83 -6.84 1.93
N PRO A 110 55.22 -6.00 1.07
CA PRO A 110 53.93 -6.30 0.46
C PRO A 110 54.03 -7.56 -0.41
N LYS A 111 53.10 -8.51 -0.21
CA LYS A 111 52.95 -9.68 -1.09
C LYS A 111 52.56 -9.19 -2.49
N ARG A 112 53.53 -9.11 -3.41
CA ARG A 112 53.24 -8.85 -4.82
C ARG A 112 52.43 -10.05 -5.37
N PRO A 113 51.20 -9.86 -5.86
CA PRO A 113 50.52 -10.93 -6.57
C PRO A 113 51.37 -11.30 -7.80
N SER A 114 51.61 -12.59 -8.02
CA SER A 114 52.38 -13.04 -9.18
C SER A 114 51.69 -12.58 -10.45
N PHE A 115 52.41 -11.97 -11.39
CA PHE A 115 51.85 -11.45 -12.65
C PHE A 115 50.97 -12.49 -13.38
N ILE A 116 51.37 -13.78 -13.28
CA ILE A 116 50.65 -14.92 -13.85
C ILE A 116 49.26 -15.10 -13.23
N THR A 117 49.11 -14.94 -11.91
CA THR A 117 47.80 -15.11 -11.24
C THR A 117 46.85 -13.96 -11.57
N THR A 118 47.38 -12.74 -11.70
CA THR A 118 46.58 -11.56 -12.06
C THR A 118 46.10 -11.65 -13.52
N ALA A 119 47.00 -12.00 -14.45
CA ALA A 119 46.65 -12.17 -15.86
C ALA A 119 45.64 -13.31 -16.08
N LEU A 120 45.79 -14.43 -15.38
CA LEU A 120 44.87 -15.57 -15.48
C LEU A 120 43.47 -15.21 -14.96
N SER A 121 43.37 -14.42 -13.89
CA SER A 121 42.07 -13.95 -13.35
C SER A 121 41.32 -13.03 -14.33
N TRP A 122 42.04 -12.30 -15.18
CA TRP A 122 41.45 -11.37 -16.15
C TRP A 122 41.09 -12.05 -17.47
N VAL A 123 41.82 -13.09 -17.87
CA VAL A 123 41.64 -13.75 -19.17
C VAL A 123 40.64 -14.91 -19.10
N VAL A 124 40.62 -15.67 -18.00
CA VAL A 124 39.79 -16.87 -17.88
C VAL A 124 38.28 -16.56 -17.86
N PRO A 125 37.77 -15.58 -17.09
CA PRO A 125 36.33 -15.31 -17.04
C PRO A 125 35.73 -14.84 -18.39
N PRO A 126 36.35 -13.91 -19.14
CA PRO A 126 35.86 -13.54 -20.48
C PRO A 126 35.88 -14.70 -21.47
N LEU A 127 36.91 -15.55 -21.42
CA LEU A 127 37.04 -16.69 -22.32
C LEU A 127 35.94 -17.75 -22.07
N ILE A 128 35.65 -18.05 -20.80
CA ILE A 128 34.55 -18.94 -20.41
C ILE A 128 33.21 -18.33 -20.84
N PHE A 129 33.01 -17.03 -20.64
CA PHE A 129 31.78 -16.33 -21.04
C PHE A 129 31.54 -16.41 -22.55
N ILE A 130 32.58 -16.17 -23.36
CA ILE A 130 32.51 -16.30 -24.83
C ILE A 130 32.21 -17.75 -25.23
N LEU A 131 32.85 -18.75 -24.60
CA LEU A 131 32.60 -20.17 -24.88
C LEU A 131 31.17 -20.60 -24.54
N VAL A 132 30.62 -20.12 -23.42
CA VAL A 132 29.23 -20.39 -23.02
C VAL A 132 28.25 -19.72 -23.98
N LEU A 133 28.48 -18.46 -24.35
CA LEU A 133 27.67 -17.77 -25.36
C LEU A 133 27.71 -18.49 -26.71
N GLN A 134 28.87 -18.96 -27.15
CA GLN A 134 29.01 -19.68 -28.41
C GLN A 134 28.35 -21.08 -28.36
N PHE A 135 28.34 -21.74 -27.20
CA PHE A 135 27.64 -23.00 -26.96
C PHE A 135 26.11 -22.83 -27.00
N PHE A 136 25.56 -21.77 -26.38
CA PHE A 136 24.14 -21.44 -26.46
C PHE A 136 23.74 -20.95 -27.86
N ALA A 137 24.56 -20.12 -28.51
CA ALA A 137 24.31 -19.64 -29.87
C ALA A 137 24.28 -20.78 -30.89
N ARG A 138 25.17 -21.78 -30.77
CA ARG A 138 25.17 -22.97 -31.65
C ARG A 138 24.04 -23.95 -31.34
N ARG A 139 23.48 -23.95 -30.12
CA ARG A 139 22.28 -24.72 -29.79
C ARG A 139 20.98 -23.99 -30.20
N SER A 140 21.05 -22.66 -30.29
CA SER A 140 20.04 -21.76 -30.86
C SER A 140 20.07 -21.68 -32.40
N MET A 141 21.03 -22.33 -33.07
CA MET A 141 21.10 -22.40 -34.54
C MET A 141 20.08 -23.37 -35.19
N GLY A 142 18.93 -23.51 -34.55
CA GLY A 142 17.68 -24.02 -35.12
C GLY A 142 16.61 -22.95 -35.03
N GLY A 143 16.74 -21.86 -35.81
CA GLY A 143 15.72 -20.83 -35.97
C GLY A 143 16.07 -19.49 -35.32
N ALA A 144 16.41 -18.51 -36.15
CA ALA A 144 16.59 -17.10 -35.81
C ALA A 144 15.29 -16.38 -35.37
N GLN A 145 14.29 -17.13 -34.89
CA GLN A 145 12.94 -16.66 -34.57
C GLN A 145 12.62 -16.69 -33.07
N GLY A 146 13.51 -17.24 -32.22
CA GLY A 146 13.30 -17.33 -30.77
C GLY A 146 13.49 -16.01 -30.03
N ALA A 147 14.50 -15.21 -30.39
CA ALA A 147 14.82 -13.96 -29.70
C ALA A 147 13.80 -12.82 -29.98
N LEU A 148 13.09 -12.88 -31.11
CA LEU A 148 12.05 -11.92 -31.50
C LEU A 148 10.66 -12.25 -30.95
N SER A 149 10.51 -13.36 -30.21
CA SER A 149 9.22 -13.78 -29.65
C SER A 149 8.96 -13.26 -28.23
N PHE A 150 9.96 -12.65 -27.59
CA PHE A 150 9.85 -12.11 -26.23
C PHE A 150 9.06 -10.79 -26.15
N THR A 151 8.75 -10.17 -27.29
CA THR A 151 8.10 -8.85 -27.39
C THR A 151 6.63 -8.90 -27.78
N LYS A 152 6.06 -10.05 -28.15
CA LYS A 152 4.64 -10.14 -28.49
C LYS A 152 3.77 -10.05 -27.25
N SER A 153 2.85 -9.08 -27.25
CA SER A 153 1.85 -8.86 -26.19
C SER A 153 1.08 -10.15 -25.85
N LYS A 154 1.03 -10.51 -24.56
CA LYS A 154 0.14 -11.56 -24.02
C LYS A 154 -1.20 -10.96 -23.59
N ALA A 155 -1.76 -10.03 -24.35
CA ALA A 155 -3.08 -9.47 -24.05
C ALA A 155 -4.10 -10.62 -23.99
N LYS A 156 -4.76 -10.79 -22.84
CA LYS A 156 -5.83 -11.77 -22.69
C LYS A 156 -7.06 -11.21 -23.40
N VAL A 157 -7.31 -11.69 -24.61
CA VAL A 157 -8.59 -11.41 -25.29
C VAL A 157 -9.69 -12.12 -24.52
N TYR A 158 -10.54 -11.35 -23.86
CA TYR A 158 -11.79 -11.86 -23.32
C TYR A 158 -12.84 -11.79 -24.43
N VAL A 159 -13.11 -12.94 -25.04
CA VAL A 159 -14.34 -13.13 -25.83
C VAL A 159 -15.32 -13.76 -24.85
N PRO A 160 -16.37 -13.04 -24.41
CA PRO A 160 -17.33 -13.62 -23.47
C PRO A 160 -17.97 -14.86 -24.10
N ASP A 161 -17.87 -16.02 -23.45
CA ASP A 161 -18.83 -17.10 -23.68
C ASP A 161 -20.21 -16.62 -23.20
N GLU A 162 -21.27 -16.90 -23.96
CA GLU A 162 -22.63 -16.38 -23.69
C GLU A 162 -23.12 -16.69 -22.26
N GLU A 163 -22.67 -17.80 -21.65
CA GLU A 163 -23.07 -18.22 -20.29
C GLU A 163 -22.36 -17.46 -19.15
N SER A 164 -21.30 -16.69 -19.43
CA SER A 164 -20.48 -16.01 -18.40
C SER A 164 -20.48 -14.48 -18.50
N ARG A 165 -21.42 -13.93 -19.28
CA ARG A 165 -21.45 -12.52 -19.65
C ARG A 165 -22.01 -11.67 -18.49
N VAL A 166 -21.13 -10.87 -17.89
CA VAL A 166 -21.52 -9.84 -16.90
C VAL A 166 -22.27 -8.73 -17.62
N THR A 167 -23.43 -8.32 -17.10
CA THR A 167 -24.26 -7.24 -17.68
C THR A 167 -24.52 -6.14 -16.66
N PHE A 168 -25.25 -5.08 -17.06
CA PHE A 168 -25.68 -4.06 -16.11
C PHE A 168 -26.61 -4.59 -15.01
N ALA A 169 -27.21 -5.78 -15.15
CA ALA A 169 -27.99 -6.40 -14.08
C ALA A 169 -27.12 -6.86 -12.89
N ASP A 170 -25.84 -7.13 -13.13
CA ASP A 170 -24.88 -7.60 -12.11
C ASP A 170 -24.16 -6.45 -11.39
N VAL A 171 -24.44 -5.20 -11.78
CA VAL A 171 -23.82 -4.00 -11.23
C VAL A 171 -24.90 -3.11 -10.60
N ALA A 172 -24.74 -2.78 -9.33
CA ALA A 172 -25.67 -1.94 -8.56
C ALA A 172 -24.94 -0.86 -7.77
N GLY A 173 -25.69 0.16 -7.34
CA GLY A 173 -25.18 1.25 -6.48
C GLY A 173 -24.33 2.29 -7.21
N VAL A 174 -24.35 2.29 -8.54
CA VAL A 174 -23.63 3.25 -9.40
C VAL A 174 -24.53 3.67 -10.57
N ASP A 175 -25.77 4.05 -10.25
CA ASP A 175 -26.84 4.24 -11.23
C ASP A 175 -26.54 5.43 -12.18
N GLU A 176 -25.90 6.49 -11.68
CA GLU A 176 -25.43 7.64 -12.46
C GLU A 176 -24.34 7.24 -13.46
N ALA A 177 -23.34 6.47 -12.99
CA ALA A 177 -22.27 5.98 -13.86
C ALA A 177 -22.82 5.02 -14.94
N LYS A 178 -23.83 4.22 -14.61
CA LYS A 178 -24.52 3.36 -15.58
C LYS A 178 -25.27 4.17 -16.64
N ALA A 179 -25.94 5.25 -16.26
CA ALA A 179 -26.62 6.13 -17.21
C ALA A 179 -25.64 6.74 -18.22
N GLU A 180 -24.52 7.30 -17.74
CA GLU A 180 -23.44 7.84 -18.58
C GLU A 180 -22.85 6.80 -19.54
N LEU A 181 -22.65 5.58 -19.07
CA LEU A 181 -22.10 4.49 -19.88
C LEU A 181 -23.12 3.83 -20.80
N THR A 182 -24.43 4.01 -20.55
CA THR A 182 -25.48 3.51 -21.46
C THR A 182 -25.39 4.20 -22.81
N GLU A 183 -24.99 5.47 -22.87
CA GLU A 183 -24.74 6.16 -24.14
C GLU A 183 -23.59 5.52 -24.94
N ILE A 184 -22.56 5.04 -24.24
CA ILE A 184 -21.42 4.33 -24.86
C ILE A 184 -21.88 2.98 -25.43
N VAL A 185 -22.75 2.27 -24.70
CA VAL A 185 -23.37 1.03 -25.17
C VAL A 185 -24.23 1.27 -26.41
N ASP A 186 -25.12 2.27 -26.36
CA ASP A 186 -26.00 2.63 -27.48
C ASP A 186 -25.19 3.00 -28.72
N PHE A 187 -24.10 3.73 -28.53
CA PHE A 187 -23.19 4.07 -29.60
C PHE A 187 -22.54 2.83 -30.23
N LEU A 188 -22.07 1.87 -29.43
CA LEU A 188 -21.49 0.63 -29.96
C LEU A 188 -22.52 -0.25 -30.67
N LYS A 189 -23.79 -0.23 -30.24
CA LYS A 189 -24.89 -0.98 -30.87
C LYS A 189 -25.39 -0.32 -32.15
N THR A 190 -25.46 1.02 -32.21
CA THR A 190 -26.06 1.75 -33.33
C THR A 190 -25.26 3.02 -33.67
N PRO A 191 -24.02 2.89 -34.19
CA PRO A 191 -23.13 4.03 -34.43
C PRO A 191 -23.64 4.99 -35.51
N GLN A 192 -24.34 4.49 -36.54
CA GLN A 192 -24.87 5.30 -37.64
C GLN A 192 -25.80 6.42 -37.18
N ARG A 193 -26.67 6.16 -36.19
CA ARG A 193 -27.59 7.17 -35.65
C ARG A 193 -26.87 8.43 -35.15
N TYR A 194 -25.67 8.25 -34.58
CA TYR A 194 -24.86 9.35 -34.06
C TYR A 194 -24.02 10.02 -35.16
N MET A 195 -23.52 9.24 -36.13
CA MET A 195 -22.75 9.78 -37.26
C MET A 195 -23.62 10.62 -38.20
N ASP A 196 -24.87 10.23 -38.44
CA ASP A 196 -25.80 10.92 -39.34
C ASP A 196 -26.11 12.36 -38.87
N ILE A 197 -26.11 12.59 -37.55
CA ILE A 197 -26.32 13.92 -36.94
C ILE A 197 -25.00 14.68 -36.71
N GLY A 198 -23.86 14.11 -37.10
CA GLY A 198 -22.53 14.71 -36.94
C GLY A 198 -21.98 14.67 -35.51
N ALA A 199 -22.53 13.83 -34.63
CA ALA A 199 -22.01 13.67 -33.27
C ALA A 199 -20.64 13.01 -33.29
N ARG A 200 -19.70 13.56 -32.51
CA ARG A 200 -18.36 12.97 -32.34
C ARG A 200 -18.38 11.93 -31.24
N ILE A 201 -17.75 10.82 -31.53
CA ILE A 201 -17.69 9.66 -30.65
C ILE A 201 -16.56 9.88 -29.64
N PRO A 202 -16.82 9.74 -28.33
CA PRO A 202 -15.76 9.78 -27.34
C PRO A 202 -14.82 8.61 -27.59
N LYS A 203 -13.54 8.91 -27.79
CA LYS A 203 -12.52 7.89 -28.06
C LYS A 203 -12.11 7.16 -26.78
N GLY A 204 -12.22 7.84 -25.63
CA GLY A 204 -11.85 7.27 -24.36
C GLY A 204 -12.69 7.79 -23.20
N VAL A 205 -12.99 6.89 -22.27
CA VAL A 205 -13.73 7.20 -21.04
C VAL A 205 -12.87 6.79 -19.86
N LEU A 206 -12.66 7.73 -18.92
CA LEU A 206 -11.94 7.48 -17.68
C LEU A 206 -12.94 7.25 -16.54
N LEU A 207 -12.92 6.04 -15.97
CA LEU A 207 -13.63 5.68 -14.75
C LEU A 207 -12.79 6.10 -13.55
N VAL A 208 -13.32 7.01 -12.75
CA VAL A 208 -12.63 7.61 -11.62
C VAL A 208 -13.36 7.24 -10.34
N GLY A 209 -12.63 6.81 -9.31
CA GLY A 209 -13.23 6.66 -7.98
C GLY A 209 -12.40 5.79 -7.06
N PRO A 210 -12.81 5.64 -5.79
CA PRO A 210 -12.09 4.83 -4.80
C PRO A 210 -11.89 3.37 -5.24
N PRO A 211 -10.87 2.66 -4.70
CA PRO A 211 -10.71 1.24 -4.98
C PRO A 211 -11.95 0.45 -4.52
N GLY A 212 -12.26 -0.66 -5.21
CA GLY A 212 -13.35 -1.54 -4.81
C GLY A 212 -14.77 -1.08 -5.18
N THR A 213 -14.95 0.07 -5.84
CA THR A 213 -16.28 0.56 -6.28
C THR A 213 -16.82 -0.13 -7.54
N GLY A 214 -16.09 -1.12 -8.07
CA GLY A 214 -16.57 -1.93 -9.20
C GLY A 214 -16.26 -1.36 -10.58
N LYS A 215 -15.28 -0.46 -10.74
CA LYS A 215 -14.85 0.10 -12.04
C LYS A 215 -14.58 -0.99 -13.11
N THR A 216 -13.83 -2.03 -12.75
CA THR A 216 -13.51 -3.17 -13.64
C THR A 216 -14.72 -4.07 -13.90
N LEU A 217 -15.67 -4.15 -12.97
CA LEU A 217 -16.92 -4.90 -13.15
C LEU A 217 -17.87 -4.13 -14.07
N LEU A 218 -17.95 -2.82 -13.90
CA LEU A 218 -18.75 -1.91 -14.71
C LEU A 218 -18.25 -1.88 -16.17
N SER A 219 -16.93 -1.84 -16.40
CA SER A 219 -16.38 -1.89 -17.77
C SER A 219 -16.68 -3.22 -18.48
N LYS A 220 -16.61 -4.35 -17.76
CA LYS A 220 -17.06 -5.65 -18.27
C LYS A 220 -18.55 -5.66 -18.59
N ALA A 221 -19.37 -5.05 -17.73
CA ALA A 221 -20.80 -4.92 -17.94
C ALA A 221 -21.14 -4.06 -19.18
N VAL A 222 -20.38 -3.01 -19.47
CA VAL A 222 -20.55 -2.20 -20.71
C VAL A 222 -20.32 -3.06 -21.96
N ALA A 223 -19.23 -3.82 -22.01
CA ALA A 223 -18.97 -4.74 -23.14
C ALA A 223 -20.03 -5.84 -23.22
N GLY A 224 -20.42 -6.37 -22.06
CA GLY A 224 -21.48 -7.33 -21.88
C GLY A 224 -22.87 -6.77 -22.21
N GLU A 225 -23.11 -5.48 -22.19
CA GLU A 225 -24.37 -4.92 -22.65
C GLU A 225 -24.32 -4.68 -24.16
N ALA A 226 -23.16 -4.22 -24.67
CA ALA A 226 -22.94 -3.88 -26.08
C ALA A 226 -22.77 -5.10 -27.00
N GLY A 227 -22.36 -6.27 -26.50
CA GLY A 227 -22.16 -7.47 -27.33
C GLY A 227 -20.88 -7.45 -28.15
N VAL A 228 -19.86 -6.72 -27.67
CA VAL A 228 -18.60 -6.53 -28.37
C VAL A 228 -17.44 -7.24 -27.65
N PRO A 229 -16.36 -7.61 -28.36
CA PRO A 229 -15.14 -8.13 -27.73
C PRO A 229 -14.56 -7.16 -26.69
N PHE A 230 -14.00 -7.72 -25.62
CA PHE A 230 -13.43 -6.96 -24.50
C PHE A 230 -11.96 -7.33 -24.30
N PHE A 231 -11.07 -6.35 -24.49
CA PHE A 231 -9.65 -6.50 -24.21
C PHE A 231 -9.36 -5.91 -22.83
N ILE A 232 -8.75 -6.66 -21.93
CA ILE A 232 -8.38 -6.20 -20.59
C ILE A 232 -6.86 -6.28 -20.41
N ILE A 233 -6.28 -5.18 -19.93
CA ILE A 233 -4.87 -5.08 -19.57
C ILE A 233 -4.73 -4.22 -18.32
N SER A 234 -3.79 -4.57 -17.44
CA SER A 234 -3.41 -3.67 -16.34
C SER A 234 -2.33 -2.70 -16.81
N GLY A 235 -2.43 -1.43 -16.41
CA GLY A 235 -1.43 -0.39 -16.64
C GLY A 235 -0.04 -0.80 -16.16
N SER A 236 0.03 -1.58 -15.07
CA SER A 236 1.29 -2.12 -14.54
C SER A 236 1.99 -3.09 -15.49
N GLU A 237 1.26 -3.76 -16.39
CA GLU A 237 1.85 -4.70 -17.37
C GLU A 237 2.66 -3.99 -18.46
N PHE A 238 2.51 -2.67 -18.60
CA PHE A 238 3.30 -1.89 -19.53
C PHE A 238 4.60 -1.37 -18.94
N VAL A 239 4.80 -1.46 -17.62
CA VAL A 239 6.02 -1.02 -16.94
C VAL A 239 7.00 -2.18 -16.87
N GLU A 240 8.02 -2.17 -17.72
CA GLU A 240 9.02 -3.25 -17.79
C GLU A 240 10.46 -2.77 -17.60
N LEU A 241 11.36 -3.72 -17.30
CA LEU A 241 12.80 -3.45 -17.19
C LEU A 241 13.47 -3.11 -18.53
N PHE A 242 12.82 -3.46 -19.65
CA PHE A 242 13.36 -3.28 -21.00
C PHE A 242 12.77 -2.04 -21.66
N VAL A 243 13.63 -1.07 -21.98
CA VAL A 243 13.24 0.17 -22.67
C VAL A 243 12.55 -0.15 -23.99
N GLY A 244 11.37 0.44 -24.20
CA GLY A 244 10.58 0.30 -25.42
C GLY A 244 9.67 -0.94 -25.49
N ALA A 245 9.75 -1.87 -24.52
CA ALA A 245 8.86 -3.04 -24.48
C ALA A 245 7.40 -2.63 -24.21
N GLY A 246 7.17 -1.70 -23.27
CA GLY A 246 5.84 -1.16 -22.99
C GLY A 246 5.19 -0.50 -24.21
N ALA A 247 5.92 0.37 -24.92
CA ALA A 247 5.45 0.99 -26.15
C ALA A 247 5.12 -0.03 -27.27
N ALA A 248 5.92 -1.09 -27.43
CA ALA A 248 5.61 -2.14 -28.40
C ALA A 248 4.30 -2.87 -28.06
N ARG A 249 4.05 -3.16 -26.77
CA ARG A 249 2.80 -3.79 -26.32
C ARG A 249 1.57 -2.92 -26.55
N VAL A 250 1.69 -1.61 -26.32
CA VAL A 250 0.61 -0.66 -26.61
C VAL A 250 0.26 -0.71 -28.10
N ARG A 251 1.26 -0.72 -28.99
CA ARG A 251 1.00 -0.88 -30.44
C ARG A 251 0.31 -2.20 -30.77
N ASP A 252 0.86 -3.32 -30.30
CA ASP A 252 0.31 -4.65 -30.55
C ASP A 252 -1.16 -4.76 -30.08
N LEU A 253 -1.47 -4.26 -28.88
CA LEU A 253 -2.82 -4.24 -28.31
C LEU A 253 -3.80 -3.49 -29.23
N PHE A 254 -3.41 -2.32 -29.70
CA PHE A 254 -4.26 -1.48 -30.54
C PHE A 254 -4.41 -2.07 -31.94
N GLU A 255 -3.38 -2.71 -32.51
CA GLU A 255 -3.48 -3.44 -33.77
C GLU A 255 -4.43 -4.65 -33.67
N GLU A 256 -4.39 -5.41 -32.58
CA GLU A 256 -5.31 -6.52 -32.35
C GLU A 256 -6.76 -6.05 -32.16
N ALA A 257 -6.96 -4.97 -31.40
CA ALA A 257 -8.27 -4.36 -31.21
C ALA A 257 -8.86 -3.88 -32.55
N LYS A 258 -8.06 -3.23 -33.41
CA LYS A 258 -8.47 -2.79 -34.75
C LYS A 258 -8.99 -3.96 -35.61
N LYS A 259 -8.37 -5.15 -35.50
CA LYS A 259 -8.80 -6.35 -36.24
C LYS A 259 -10.15 -6.90 -35.77
N LYS A 260 -10.53 -6.66 -34.51
CA LYS A 260 -11.77 -7.16 -33.88
C LYS A 260 -12.82 -6.07 -33.63
N ALA A 261 -12.66 -4.89 -34.22
CA ALA A 261 -13.60 -3.79 -34.07
C ALA A 261 -14.97 -4.12 -34.71
N PRO A 262 -16.11 -3.71 -34.11
CA PRO A 262 -16.22 -2.86 -32.91
C PRO A 262 -15.83 -3.59 -31.61
N CYS A 263 -15.05 -2.96 -30.74
CA CYS A 263 -14.59 -3.56 -29.48
C CYS A 263 -14.26 -2.51 -28.41
N ILE A 264 -14.06 -2.98 -27.18
CA ILE A 264 -13.65 -2.16 -26.04
C ILE A 264 -12.26 -2.60 -25.58
N ILE A 265 -11.38 -1.63 -25.35
CA ILE A 265 -10.10 -1.81 -24.65
C ILE A 265 -10.27 -1.25 -23.24
N PHE A 266 -10.03 -2.05 -22.21
CA PHE A 266 -10.02 -1.63 -20.83
C PHE A 266 -8.61 -1.65 -20.25
N ILE A 267 -8.15 -0.50 -19.77
CA ILE A 267 -6.85 -0.32 -19.08
C ILE A 267 -7.13 -0.07 -17.60
N ASP A 268 -6.87 -1.06 -16.75
CA ASP A 268 -6.95 -0.88 -15.29
C ASP A 268 -5.69 -0.16 -14.78
N GLU A 269 -5.75 0.48 -13.61
CA GLU A 269 -4.60 1.17 -12.98
C GLU A 269 -3.83 2.09 -13.94
N LEU A 270 -4.54 2.97 -14.67
CA LEU A 270 -3.92 3.89 -15.64
C LEU A 270 -2.82 4.75 -15.01
N ASP A 271 -2.89 5.01 -13.70
CA ASP A 271 -1.90 5.78 -12.95
C ASP A 271 -0.52 5.10 -12.88
N ALA A 272 -0.40 3.82 -13.23
CA ALA A 272 0.90 3.14 -13.36
C ALA A 272 1.78 3.74 -14.49
N ILE A 273 1.15 4.11 -15.62
CA ILE A 273 1.83 4.70 -16.79
C ILE A 273 1.49 6.17 -17.01
N GLY A 274 0.39 6.65 -16.42
CA GLY A 274 -0.15 7.99 -16.65
C GLY A 274 0.33 9.05 -15.67
N LYS A 275 1.25 8.76 -14.73
CA LYS A 275 1.70 9.72 -13.72
C LYS A 275 2.49 10.88 -14.32
N SER A 276 2.15 12.10 -13.92
CA SER A 276 2.87 13.31 -14.31
C SER A 276 4.29 13.38 -13.73
N ARG A 277 5.22 13.97 -14.48
CA ARG A 277 6.66 14.10 -14.17
C ARG A 277 6.98 14.93 -12.91
N SER A 278 5.98 15.55 -12.28
CA SER A 278 6.18 16.54 -11.21
C SER A 278 6.52 15.89 -9.86
N GLY A 279 7.78 15.46 -9.67
CA GLY A 279 8.26 15.07 -8.34
C GLY A 279 9.63 14.39 -8.27
N SER A 280 10.12 13.78 -9.35
CA SER A 280 11.40 13.07 -9.31
C SER A 280 12.57 13.96 -9.76
N MET A 281 12.94 14.90 -8.91
CA MET A 281 14.28 15.48 -8.94
C MET A 281 15.24 14.46 -8.32
N GLY A 282 15.81 13.53 -9.12
CA GLY A 282 17.00 12.81 -8.67
C GLY A 282 17.30 11.40 -9.18
N VAL A 283 16.44 10.72 -9.94
CA VAL A 283 16.76 9.36 -10.42
C VAL A 283 16.76 9.31 -11.95
N VAL A 284 17.96 9.44 -12.52
CA VAL A 284 18.22 9.25 -13.95
C VAL A 284 18.04 7.77 -14.28
N GLY A 285 17.01 7.41 -15.05
CA GLY A 285 16.87 6.10 -15.70
C GLY A 285 15.51 5.40 -15.57
N GLY A 286 14.65 5.76 -14.61
CA GLY A 286 13.35 5.08 -14.41
C GLY A 286 12.16 5.72 -15.12
N ASN A 287 12.26 7.01 -15.48
CA ASN A 287 11.12 7.78 -16.03
C ASN A 287 10.96 7.62 -17.54
N ASP A 288 12.05 7.32 -18.27
CA ASP A 288 12.05 7.37 -19.73
C ASP A 288 11.18 6.27 -20.37
N GLU A 289 11.11 5.09 -19.75
CA GLU A 289 10.31 3.96 -20.23
C GLU A 289 8.80 4.23 -20.07
N ARG A 290 8.39 4.74 -18.91
CA ARG A 290 6.98 5.11 -18.65
C ARG A 290 6.53 6.23 -19.59
N GLU A 291 7.36 7.24 -19.78
CA GLU A 291 7.07 8.36 -20.68
C GLU A 291 6.95 7.89 -22.14
N GLN A 292 7.84 7.00 -22.59
CA GLN A 292 7.75 6.44 -23.94
C GLN A 292 6.46 5.63 -24.13
N THR A 293 6.10 4.79 -23.17
CA THR A 293 4.86 4.00 -23.18
C THR A 293 3.63 4.90 -23.17
N LEU A 294 3.62 5.94 -22.34
CA LEU A 294 2.53 6.92 -22.28
C LEU A 294 2.36 7.65 -23.62
N ASN A 295 3.45 8.17 -24.19
CA ASN A 295 3.42 8.87 -25.48
C ASN A 295 2.93 7.95 -26.61
N GLN A 296 3.29 6.66 -26.56
CA GLN A 296 2.78 5.68 -27.52
C GLN A 296 1.27 5.47 -27.37
N LEU A 297 0.75 5.39 -26.14
CA LEU A 297 -0.70 5.31 -25.88
C LEU A 297 -1.43 6.53 -26.44
N LEU A 298 -0.90 7.73 -26.18
CA LEU A 298 -1.45 8.99 -26.70
C LEU A 298 -1.46 9.01 -28.23
N THR A 299 -0.38 8.55 -28.86
CA THR A 299 -0.26 8.48 -30.32
C THR A 299 -1.30 7.52 -30.92
N GLU A 300 -1.50 6.36 -30.31
CA GLU A 300 -2.52 5.40 -30.78
C GLU A 300 -3.96 5.93 -30.59
N MET A 301 -4.24 6.64 -29.49
CA MET A 301 -5.54 7.28 -29.26
C MET A 301 -5.84 8.40 -30.28
N ASP A 302 -4.85 9.24 -30.55
CA ASP A 302 -4.97 10.34 -31.52
C ASP A 302 -5.13 9.79 -32.95
N GLY A 303 -4.44 8.68 -33.27
CA GLY A 303 -4.45 8.00 -34.57
C GLY A 303 -5.77 7.33 -34.97
N PHE A 304 -6.77 7.26 -34.08
CA PHE A 304 -8.09 6.71 -34.42
C PHE A 304 -8.94 7.68 -35.26
N THR A 305 -9.37 7.25 -36.44
CA THR A 305 -10.48 7.88 -37.16
C THR A 305 -11.78 7.12 -36.86
N ALA A 306 -12.74 7.80 -36.23
CA ALA A 306 -13.95 7.19 -35.67
C ALA A 306 -15.02 6.78 -36.73
N GLN A 307 -14.65 6.66 -38.01
CA GLN A 307 -15.65 6.72 -39.09
C GLN A 307 -16.30 5.38 -39.45
N ASP A 308 -15.63 4.22 -39.36
CA ASP A 308 -16.24 2.95 -39.84
C ASP A 308 -16.26 1.78 -38.84
N LYS A 309 -15.30 1.71 -37.90
CA LYS A 309 -15.24 0.63 -36.91
C LYS A 309 -14.80 1.16 -35.53
N PRO A 310 -15.75 1.40 -34.59
CA PRO A 310 -15.41 2.07 -33.35
C PRO A 310 -14.59 1.18 -32.41
N VAL A 311 -13.48 1.73 -31.92
CA VAL A 311 -12.72 1.20 -30.79
C VAL A 311 -12.81 2.23 -29.67
N ILE A 312 -13.30 1.81 -28.52
CA ILE A 312 -13.46 2.69 -27.35
C ILE A 312 -12.48 2.25 -26.27
N VAL A 313 -11.72 3.20 -25.75
CA VAL A 313 -10.75 2.96 -24.68
C VAL A 313 -11.37 3.35 -23.34
N LEU A 314 -11.73 2.37 -22.52
CA LEU A 314 -12.08 2.58 -21.13
C LEU A 314 -10.81 2.50 -20.28
N ALA A 315 -10.64 3.39 -19.31
CA ALA A 315 -9.55 3.28 -18.34
C ALA A 315 -10.07 3.50 -16.92
N ALA A 316 -9.41 2.91 -15.93
CA ALA A 316 -9.75 3.12 -14.52
C ALA A 316 -8.56 3.72 -13.74
N THR A 317 -8.86 4.62 -12.81
CA THR A 317 -7.88 5.17 -11.87
C THR A 317 -8.51 5.41 -10.50
N ASN A 318 -7.69 5.26 -9.46
CA ASN A 318 -8.04 5.68 -8.10
C ASN A 318 -7.52 7.08 -7.75
N GLN A 319 -6.62 7.64 -8.58
CA GLN A 319 -5.91 8.90 -8.31
C GLN A 319 -5.91 9.78 -9.57
N PRO A 320 -7.07 10.32 -10.00
CA PRO A 320 -7.19 11.14 -11.20
C PRO A 320 -6.26 12.37 -11.19
N GLU A 321 -5.99 12.94 -10.02
CA GLU A 321 -5.18 14.14 -9.81
C GLU A 321 -3.68 13.92 -10.07
N THR A 322 -3.22 12.66 -10.08
CA THR A 322 -1.81 12.34 -10.37
C THR A 322 -1.54 12.15 -11.87
N LEU A 323 -2.61 11.98 -12.66
CA LEU A 323 -2.51 11.72 -14.09
C LEU A 323 -1.97 12.94 -14.86
N ASP A 324 -1.27 12.65 -15.94
CA ASP A 324 -0.82 13.65 -16.90
C ASP A 324 -2.03 14.30 -17.57
N ALA A 325 -2.10 15.63 -17.53
CA ALA A 325 -3.16 16.41 -18.16
C ALA A 325 -3.28 16.16 -19.67
N ALA A 326 -2.22 15.66 -20.32
CA ALA A 326 -2.25 15.24 -21.71
C ALA A 326 -3.27 14.12 -21.97
N LEU A 327 -3.49 13.21 -21.01
CA LEU A 327 -4.48 12.12 -21.13
C LEU A 327 -5.91 12.64 -21.17
N LEU A 328 -6.18 13.74 -20.46
CA LEU A 328 -7.53 14.32 -20.27
C LEU A 328 -7.92 15.32 -21.36
N ARG A 329 -7.09 15.50 -22.40
CA ARG A 329 -7.38 16.45 -23.49
C ARG A 329 -8.46 15.88 -24.43
N PRO A 330 -9.29 16.75 -25.05
CA PRO A 330 -10.29 16.33 -26.03
C PRO A 330 -9.72 15.41 -27.12
N GLY A 331 -10.41 14.30 -27.41
CA GLY A 331 -9.95 13.27 -28.34
C GLY A 331 -9.13 12.13 -27.70
N ARG A 332 -8.91 12.16 -26.38
CA ARG A 332 -8.27 11.10 -25.61
C ARG A 332 -9.26 10.56 -24.57
N PHE A 333 -9.03 10.79 -23.27
CA PHE A 333 -10.02 10.55 -22.23
C PHE A 333 -10.85 11.82 -22.02
N ASP A 334 -11.74 12.07 -22.97
CA ASP A 334 -12.58 13.27 -23.01
C ASP A 334 -13.82 13.17 -22.13
N ARG A 335 -14.24 11.95 -21.76
CA ARG A 335 -15.32 11.72 -20.78
C ARG A 335 -14.74 11.15 -19.48
N GLN A 336 -15.13 11.74 -18.36
CA GLN A 336 -14.81 11.24 -17.03
C GLN A 336 -16.10 10.82 -16.34
N VAL A 337 -16.16 9.58 -15.89
CA VAL A 337 -17.32 9.02 -15.19
C VAL A 337 -16.88 8.72 -13.75
N LEU A 338 -17.52 9.39 -12.80
CA LEU A 338 -17.30 9.15 -11.39
C LEU A 338 -18.02 7.87 -10.96
N VAL A 339 -17.27 6.96 -10.33
CA VAL A 339 -17.74 5.70 -9.78
C VAL A 339 -17.45 5.72 -8.28
N ASP A 340 -18.32 6.40 -7.55
CA ASP A 340 -18.18 6.61 -6.11
C ASP A 340 -18.67 5.41 -5.30
N ARG A 341 -18.52 5.48 -3.98
CA ARG A 341 -19.06 4.50 -3.04
C ARG A 341 -20.60 4.51 -3.10
N PRO A 342 -21.23 3.34 -2.97
CA PRO A 342 -22.68 3.22 -3.00
C PRO A 342 -23.34 3.87 -1.78
N ASP A 343 -24.50 4.50 -2.02
CA ASP A 343 -25.44 4.96 -1.00
C ASP A 343 -26.12 3.78 -0.29
N LEU A 344 -26.94 4.05 0.74
CA LEU A 344 -27.67 3.01 1.47
C LEU A 344 -28.48 2.07 0.55
N SER A 345 -29.20 2.63 -0.43
CA SER A 345 -30.00 1.87 -1.39
C SER A 345 -29.13 0.99 -2.29
N GLY A 346 -28.03 1.56 -2.79
CA GLY A 346 -27.02 0.88 -3.58
C GLY A 346 -26.37 -0.27 -2.82
N ARG A 347 -25.98 -0.08 -1.55
CA ARG A 347 -25.41 -1.13 -0.71
C ARG A 347 -26.38 -2.28 -0.51
N LYS A 348 -27.66 -2.00 -0.26
CA LYS A 348 -28.70 -3.03 -0.17
C LYS A 348 -28.78 -3.84 -1.47
N LYS A 349 -28.89 -3.18 -2.63
CA LYS A 349 -28.92 -3.86 -3.93
C LYS A 349 -27.67 -4.72 -4.17
N ILE A 350 -26.49 -4.23 -3.80
CA ILE A 350 -25.24 -4.97 -3.91
C ILE A 350 -25.26 -6.20 -3.00
N LEU A 351 -25.66 -6.04 -1.74
CA LEU A 351 -25.81 -7.15 -0.79
C LEU A 351 -26.79 -8.19 -1.31
N ASP A 352 -27.93 -7.79 -1.88
CA ASP A 352 -28.92 -8.69 -2.47
C ASP A 352 -28.36 -9.50 -3.66
N ILE A 353 -27.50 -8.90 -4.49
CA ILE A 353 -26.83 -9.60 -5.60
C ILE A 353 -25.89 -10.68 -5.06
N TYR A 354 -25.08 -10.37 -4.06
CA TYR A 354 -24.13 -11.34 -3.49
C TYR A 354 -24.81 -12.36 -2.57
N ALA A 355 -25.90 -11.98 -1.90
CA ALA A 355 -26.74 -12.85 -1.11
C ALA A 355 -27.30 -14.02 -1.92
N LYS A 356 -27.66 -13.81 -3.20
CA LYS A 356 -28.14 -14.88 -4.10
C LYS A 356 -27.12 -16.00 -4.32
N LYS A 357 -25.82 -15.73 -4.09
CA LYS A 357 -24.73 -16.71 -4.25
C LYS A 357 -24.54 -17.58 -3.00
N VAL A 358 -25.23 -17.27 -1.90
CA VAL A 358 -25.05 -17.91 -0.60
C VAL A 358 -26.42 -18.34 -0.04
N LYS A 359 -26.44 -19.41 0.75
CA LYS A 359 -27.67 -19.84 1.45
C LYS A 359 -27.84 -19.01 2.73
N LEU A 360 -28.86 -18.17 2.79
CA LEU A 360 -29.23 -17.40 3.99
C LEU A 360 -30.28 -18.13 4.81
N ALA A 361 -30.22 -17.97 6.14
CA ALA A 361 -31.26 -18.44 7.06
C ALA A 361 -32.52 -17.56 6.97
N GLU A 362 -33.66 -18.12 7.37
CA GLU A 362 -34.89 -17.35 7.50
C GLU A 362 -34.75 -16.30 8.62
N GLY A 363 -35.10 -15.05 8.35
CA GLY A 363 -35.02 -13.94 9.32
C GLY A 363 -33.76 -13.07 9.24
N VAL A 364 -32.90 -13.26 8.25
CA VAL A 364 -31.78 -12.33 7.97
C VAL A 364 -32.33 -10.99 7.48
N ASP A 365 -31.93 -9.91 8.15
CA ASP A 365 -32.31 -8.53 7.85
C ASP A 365 -31.14 -7.81 7.16
N MET A 366 -31.20 -7.74 5.83
CA MET A 366 -30.20 -7.07 5.00
C MET A 366 -30.27 -5.55 5.11
N ASP A 367 -31.40 -4.98 5.51
CA ASP A 367 -31.53 -3.53 5.71
C ASP A 367 -30.64 -3.07 6.87
N ARG A 368 -30.62 -3.84 7.97
CA ARG A 368 -29.71 -3.58 9.09
C ARG A 368 -28.24 -3.70 8.70
N ILE A 369 -27.89 -4.68 7.88
CA ILE A 369 -26.51 -4.84 7.39
C ILE A 369 -26.12 -3.66 6.52
N ALA A 370 -26.96 -3.23 5.59
CA ALA A 370 -26.69 -2.08 4.71
C ALA A 370 -26.48 -0.77 5.49
N GLN A 371 -27.23 -0.58 6.59
CA GLN A 371 -27.05 0.55 7.51
C GLN A 371 -25.72 0.46 8.28
N ALA A 372 -25.38 -0.73 8.78
CA ALA A 372 -24.16 -0.96 9.55
C ALA A 372 -22.87 -0.90 8.70
N THR A 373 -22.96 -1.07 7.38
CA THR A 373 -21.84 -1.02 6.43
C THR A 373 -21.71 0.34 5.74
N SER A 374 -22.01 1.43 6.45
CA SER A 374 -21.85 2.78 5.88
C SER A 374 -20.41 3.03 5.44
N GLY A 375 -20.25 3.63 4.26
CA GLY A 375 -18.95 3.90 3.66
C GLY A 375 -18.24 2.68 3.04
N PHE A 376 -18.83 1.49 3.06
CA PHE A 376 -18.25 0.31 2.40
C PHE A 376 -18.32 0.43 0.88
N ALA A 377 -17.26 0.02 0.19
CA ALA A 377 -17.29 -0.14 -1.26
C ALA A 377 -17.94 -1.47 -1.67
N GLY A 378 -18.30 -1.61 -2.95
CA GLY A 378 -18.93 -2.84 -3.45
C GLY A 378 -18.08 -4.11 -3.23
N ALA A 379 -16.75 -3.99 -3.32
CA ALA A 379 -15.83 -5.08 -3.01
C ALA A 379 -15.82 -5.46 -1.53
N ASP A 380 -15.96 -4.49 -0.63
CA ASP A 380 -16.03 -4.74 0.83
C ASP A 380 -17.31 -5.50 1.18
N LEU A 381 -18.43 -5.13 0.56
CA LEU A 381 -19.71 -5.83 0.73
C LEU A 381 -19.68 -7.26 0.18
N ALA A 382 -19.05 -7.45 -0.99
CA ALA A 382 -18.84 -8.78 -1.56
C ALA A 382 -17.99 -9.65 -0.62
N ASN A 383 -16.93 -9.07 -0.05
CA ASN A 383 -16.06 -9.75 0.89
C ASN A 383 -16.78 -10.08 2.20
N LEU A 384 -17.60 -9.16 2.73
CA LEU A 384 -18.41 -9.37 3.93
C LEU A 384 -19.33 -10.58 3.78
N VAL A 385 -20.09 -10.66 2.68
CA VAL A 385 -21.00 -11.80 2.43
C VAL A 385 -20.22 -13.11 2.33
N ASN A 386 -19.06 -13.08 1.68
CA ASN A 386 -18.18 -14.25 1.58
C ASN A 386 -17.61 -14.68 2.94
N GLU A 387 -17.14 -13.73 3.76
CA GLU A 387 -16.64 -14.01 5.11
C GLU A 387 -17.76 -14.57 6.01
N ALA A 388 -18.98 -14.04 5.92
CA ALA A 388 -20.13 -14.60 6.63
C ALA A 388 -20.42 -16.06 6.22
N ALA A 389 -20.32 -16.37 4.92
CA ALA A 389 -20.44 -17.74 4.42
C ALA A 389 -19.33 -18.66 4.96
N LEU A 390 -18.09 -18.18 5.02
CA LEU A 390 -16.96 -18.93 5.57
C LEU A 390 -17.10 -19.15 7.08
N LEU A 391 -17.66 -18.20 7.82
CA LEU A 391 -17.94 -18.33 9.26
C LEU A 391 -19.02 -19.37 9.54
N ALA A 392 -20.12 -19.33 8.77
CA ALA A 392 -21.17 -20.33 8.83
C ALA A 392 -20.62 -21.74 8.52
N ALA A 393 -19.85 -21.86 7.44
CA ALA A 393 -19.23 -23.13 7.03
C ALA A 393 -18.25 -23.66 8.07
N ARG A 394 -17.42 -22.79 8.68
CA ARG A 394 -16.51 -23.16 9.76
C ARG A 394 -17.25 -23.66 11.01
N SER A 395 -18.44 -23.12 11.24
CA SER A 395 -19.33 -23.54 12.33
C SER A 395 -20.16 -24.77 11.97
N TYR A 396 -19.88 -25.42 10.83
CA TYR A 396 -20.65 -26.55 10.28
C TYR A 396 -22.15 -26.25 10.08
N ARG A 397 -22.51 -24.97 9.91
CA ARG A 397 -23.89 -24.56 9.60
C ARG A 397 -24.16 -24.64 8.10
N THR A 398 -25.42 -24.90 7.76
CA THR A 398 -25.87 -25.07 6.37
C THR A 398 -26.37 -23.79 5.71
N ALA A 399 -26.59 -22.74 6.51
CA ALA A 399 -27.04 -21.43 6.08
C ALA A 399 -26.36 -20.33 6.93
N VAL A 400 -26.22 -19.15 6.35
CA VAL A 400 -25.67 -17.95 6.99
C VAL A 400 -26.76 -17.26 7.80
N GLU A 401 -26.47 -16.98 9.06
CA GLU A 401 -27.39 -16.31 9.99
C GLU A 401 -27.00 -14.84 10.17
N GLN A 402 -27.88 -14.05 10.80
CA GLN A 402 -27.61 -12.64 11.09
C GLN A 402 -26.29 -12.45 11.89
N GLY A 403 -26.00 -13.36 12.83
CA GLY A 403 -24.78 -13.32 13.62
C GLY A 403 -23.50 -13.43 12.78
N ASP A 404 -23.52 -14.19 11.69
CA ASP A 404 -22.36 -14.32 10.80
C ASP A 404 -22.09 -13.04 10.03
N LEU A 405 -23.15 -12.37 9.59
CA LEU A 405 -23.03 -11.10 8.87
C LEU A 405 -22.52 -10.01 9.80
N ASN A 406 -23.02 -9.97 11.04
CA ASN A 406 -22.51 -9.04 12.06
C ASN A 406 -21.03 -9.30 12.38
N GLU A 407 -20.64 -10.57 12.60
CA GLU A 407 -19.23 -10.93 12.83
C GLU A 407 -18.36 -10.66 11.60
N ALA A 408 -18.89 -10.82 10.39
CA ALA A 408 -18.18 -10.48 9.15
C ALA A 408 -17.94 -8.97 9.02
N ILE A 409 -18.90 -8.11 9.41
CA ILE A 409 -18.68 -6.66 9.49
C ILE A 409 -17.51 -6.37 10.42
N GLU A 410 -17.52 -6.92 11.63
CA GLU A 410 -16.46 -6.70 12.61
C GLU A 410 -15.10 -7.18 12.10
N ARG A 411 -15.07 -8.31 11.40
CA ARG A 411 -13.85 -8.85 10.80
C ARG A 411 -13.31 -7.98 9.66
N VAL A 412 -14.19 -7.36 8.87
CA VAL A 412 -13.79 -6.43 7.80
C VAL A 412 -13.29 -5.10 8.39
N VAL A 413 -13.91 -4.60 9.46
CA VAL A 413 -13.55 -3.31 10.08
C VAL A 413 -12.35 -3.41 11.02
N ALA A 414 -12.38 -4.35 11.98
CA ALA A 414 -11.41 -4.48 13.06
C ALA A 414 -10.37 -5.59 12.82
N GLY A 415 -10.60 -6.47 11.84
CA GLY A 415 -9.71 -7.58 11.51
C GLY A 415 -9.99 -8.85 12.33
N LEU A 416 -9.06 -9.81 12.21
CA LEU A 416 -9.18 -11.13 12.83
C LEU A 416 -9.04 -11.06 14.35
N GLU A 417 -9.94 -11.73 15.07
CA GLU A 417 -9.80 -11.99 16.50
C GLU A 417 -8.51 -12.77 16.79
N LYS A 418 -7.70 -12.27 17.72
CA LYS A 418 -6.42 -12.90 18.10
C LYS A 418 -6.54 -13.65 19.42
N LYS A 419 -7.04 -14.89 19.34
CA LYS A 419 -7.10 -15.81 20.49
C LYS A 419 -5.75 -16.10 21.16
N SER A 420 -4.65 -15.95 20.44
CA SER A 420 -3.29 -16.15 20.97
C SER A 420 -2.74 -14.96 21.74
N ARG A 421 -3.33 -13.76 21.59
CA ARG A 421 -2.88 -12.55 22.27
C ARG A 421 -3.71 -12.39 23.54
N VAL A 422 -3.23 -13.00 24.62
CA VAL A 422 -3.84 -12.87 25.95
C VAL A 422 -3.22 -11.65 26.63
N LEU A 423 -4.06 -10.67 26.96
CA LEU A 423 -3.66 -9.49 27.74
C LEU A 423 -3.45 -9.87 29.20
N GLN A 424 -2.48 -9.24 29.86
CA GLN A 424 -2.36 -9.38 31.31
C GLN A 424 -3.57 -8.73 32.01
N PRO A 425 -3.95 -9.17 33.23
CA PRO A 425 -5.11 -8.61 33.93
C PRO A 425 -5.07 -7.08 34.06
N ASP A 426 -3.89 -6.51 34.34
CA ASP A 426 -3.71 -5.07 34.46
C ASP A 426 -3.86 -4.35 33.12
N GLU A 427 -3.31 -4.91 32.04
CA GLU A 427 -3.48 -4.38 30.68
C GLU A 427 -4.95 -4.46 30.23
N LYS A 428 -5.61 -5.58 30.51
CA LYS A 428 -7.03 -5.80 30.22
C LYS A 428 -7.90 -4.79 30.98
N LYS A 429 -7.53 -4.46 32.21
CA LYS A 429 -8.16 -3.40 33.00
C LYS A 429 -8.00 -2.06 32.28
N VAL A 430 -6.79 -1.66 31.92
CA VAL A 430 -6.58 -0.38 31.20
C VAL A 430 -7.42 -0.29 29.93
N VAL A 431 -7.40 -1.34 29.10
CA VAL A 431 -8.21 -1.40 27.86
C VAL A 431 -9.71 -1.28 28.15
N ALA A 432 -10.22 -1.93 29.20
CA ALA A 432 -11.64 -1.81 29.56
C ALA A 432 -12.06 -0.37 29.85
N TYR A 433 -11.31 0.36 30.68
CA TYR A 433 -11.64 1.76 30.97
C TYR A 433 -11.44 2.66 29.76
N HIS A 434 -10.45 2.37 28.91
CA HIS A 434 -10.22 3.08 27.66
C HIS A 434 -11.44 2.98 26.72
N GLU A 435 -11.92 1.77 26.44
CA GLU A 435 -13.06 1.56 25.55
C GLU A 435 -14.37 2.12 26.13
N VAL A 436 -14.59 1.97 27.44
CA VAL A 436 -15.75 2.57 28.10
C VAL A 436 -15.67 4.10 28.07
N GLY A 437 -14.47 4.68 28.14
CA GLY A 437 -14.22 6.10 27.94
C GLY A 437 -14.74 6.62 26.60
N HIS A 438 -14.37 5.95 25.50
CA HIS A 438 -14.90 6.26 24.17
C HIS A 438 -16.43 6.13 24.12
N ALA A 439 -16.99 5.09 24.75
CA ALA A 439 -18.42 4.84 24.70
C ALA A 439 -19.25 5.89 25.44
N ILE A 440 -18.83 6.30 26.65
CA ILE A 440 -19.55 7.31 27.43
C ILE A 440 -19.46 8.67 26.75
N VAL A 441 -18.27 9.10 26.34
CA VAL A 441 -18.10 10.40 25.69
C VAL A 441 -18.83 10.43 24.34
N GLY A 442 -18.69 9.37 23.53
CA GLY A 442 -19.37 9.26 22.24
C GLY A 442 -20.89 9.19 22.34
N HIS A 443 -21.45 8.67 23.44
CA HIS A 443 -22.89 8.67 23.67
C HIS A 443 -23.44 10.09 23.94
N LEU A 444 -22.66 10.93 24.62
CA LEU A 444 -23.10 12.25 25.07
C LEU A 444 -22.78 13.38 24.09
N MET A 445 -21.73 13.22 23.27
CA MET A 445 -21.29 14.24 22.33
C MET A 445 -22.12 14.25 21.03
N PRO A 446 -22.42 15.44 20.46
CA PRO A 446 -23.04 15.57 19.14
C PRO A 446 -22.05 15.11 18.05
N GLY A 447 -22.55 14.88 16.83
CA GLY A 447 -21.74 14.42 15.71
C GLY A 447 -21.23 12.98 15.78
N GLY A 448 -21.42 12.32 16.91
CA GLY A 448 -21.05 10.92 17.14
C GLY A 448 -22.05 9.94 16.53
N SER A 449 -21.52 8.84 16.00
CA SER A 449 -22.32 7.65 15.65
C SER A 449 -22.79 6.96 16.95
N LYS A 450 -23.94 6.28 16.92
CA LYS A 450 -24.46 5.62 18.14
C LYS A 450 -23.57 4.44 18.49
N VAL A 451 -23.13 4.38 19.74
CA VAL A 451 -22.36 3.25 20.26
C VAL A 451 -23.24 2.00 20.23
N ALA A 452 -22.79 0.99 19.48
CA ALA A 452 -23.51 -0.27 19.28
C ALA A 452 -22.93 -1.42 20.11
N LYS A 453 -21.60 -1.42 20.29
CA LYS A 453 -20.86 -2.49 20.95
C LYS A 453 -19.53 -2.00 21.51
N ILE A 454 -19.15 -2.54 22.66
CA ILE A 454 -17.82 -2.39 23.27
C ILE A 454 -17.21 -3.78 23.42
N SER A 455 -15.94 -3.94 23.05
CA SER A 455 -15.21 -5.20 23.19
C SER A 455 -13.78 -4.94 23.63
N ILE A 456 -13.30 -5.73 24.60
CA ILE A 456 -11.88 -5.75 25.03
C ILE A 456 -11.14 -6.96 24.48
N VAL A 457 -11.72 -7.62 23.47
CA VAL A 457 -11.11 -8.77 22.79
C VAL A 457 -10.18 -8.26 21.68
N PRO A 458 -8.87 -8.59 21.72
CA PRO A 458 -7.92 -8.09 20.74
C PRO A 458 -8.25 -8.55 19.31
N ARG A 459 -8.32 -7.59 18.37
CA ARG A 459 -8.53 -7.83 16.93
C ARG A 459 -7.41 -7.20 16.09
N GLY A 460 -7.08 -7.84 14.97
CA GLY A 460 -6.13 -7.31 13.99
C GLY A 460 -4.69 -7.19 14.53
N MET A 461 -3.92 -6.24 13.99
CA MET A 461 -2.51 -6.04 14.39
C MET A 461 -2.36 -5.07 15.58
N ALA A 462 -3.25 -4.07 15.70
CA ALA A 462 -3.09 -2.92 16.59
C ALA A 462 -4.24 -2.69 17.59
N ALA A 463 -5.43 -3.28 17.41
CA ALA A 463 -6.55 -3.04 18.31
C ALA A 463 -6.51 -4.02 19.51
N LEU A 464 -6.30 -3.50 20.72
CA LEU A 464 -6.36 -4.28 21.97
C LEU A 464 -7.80 -4.34 22.52
N GLY A 465 -8.61 -3.35 22.17
CA GLY A 465 -10.07 -3.30 22.31
C GLY A 465 -10.65 -2.45 21.17
N TYR A 466 -11.97 -2.35 21.10
CA TYR A 466 -12.64 -1.40 20.22
C TYR A 466 -14.06 -1.07 20.68
N THR A 467 -14.46 0.16 20.35
CA THR A 467 -15.82 0.66 20.50
C THR A 467 -16.44 0.84 19.12
N LEU A 468 -17.41 0.00 18.77
CA LEU A 468 -18.11 0.07 17.50
C LEU A 468 -19.21 1.13 17.56
N GLN A 469 -19.08 2.15 16.73
CA GLN A 469 -20.10 3.18 16.55
C GLN A 469 -20.77 3.00 15.18
N LEU A 470 -22.09 2.95 15.17
CA LEU A 470 -22.87 2.82 13.94
C LEU A 470 -23.55 4.15 13.61
N PRO A 471 -23.37 4.69 12.40
CA PRO A 471 -24.05 5.90 11.99
C PRO A 471 -25.56 5.64 11.94
N THR A 472 -26.34 6.61 12.43
CA THR A 472 -27.80 6.55 12.38
C THR A 472 -28.36 7.07 11.07
N GLU A 473 -27.65 8.02 10.46
CA GLU A 473 -28.00 8.69 9.22
C GLU A 473 -26.72 8.94 8.42
N GLU A 474 -26.80 8.90 7.09
CA GLU A 474 -25.73 9.36 6.22
C GLU A 474 -25.80 10.88 6.10
N ARG A 475 -24.87 11.57 6.76
CA ARG A 475 -24.77 13.04 6.72
C ARG A 475 -23.60 13.45 5.82
N PHE A 476 -23.88 14.32 4.87
CA PHE A 476 -22.86 14.92 4.00
C PHE A 476 -22.25 16.20 4.58
N LEU A 477 -22.91 16.80 5.58
CA LEU A 477 -22.50 18.04 6.21
C LEU A 477 -22.29 17.79 7.71
N ASN A 478 -21.14 18.22 8.23
CA ASN A 478 -20.82 18.20 9.65
C ASN A 478 -20.68 19.64 10.15
N SER A 479 -21.32 19.95 11.28
CA SER A 479 -21.15 21.23 11.96
C SER A 479 -19.81 21.28 12.71
N LYS A 480 -19.38 22.49 13.13
CA LYS A 480 -18.22 22.66 14.03
C LYS A 480 -18.39 21.82 15.29
N GLU A 481 -19.57 21.84 15.90
CA GLU A 481 -19.90 21.07 17.11
C GLU A 481 -19.81 19.55 16.87
N ASP A 482 -20.21 19.07 15.69
CA ASP A 482 -20.14 17.65 15.37
C ASP A 482 -18.68 17.17 15.30
N LEU A 483 -17.79 17.97 14.70
CA LEU A 483 -16.37 17.65 14.59
C LEU A 483 -15.66 17.76 15.95
N GLU A 484 -15.97 18.79 16.75
CA GLU A 484 -15.46 18.90 18.13
C GLU A 484 -15.92 17.71 18.99
N GLY A 485 -17.16 17.24 18.78
CA GLY A 485 -17.68 16.04 19.43
C GLY A 485 -16.98 14.75 19.02
N GLN A 486 -16.61 14.61 17.75
CA GLN A 486 -15.79 13.50 17.27
C GLN A 486 -14.39 13.52 17.91
N ILE A 487 -13.75 14.68 18.00
CA ILE A 487 -12.44 14.84 18.63
C ILE A 487 -12.53 14.49 20.12
N ALA A 488 -13.53 15.01 20.84
CA ALA A 488 -13.73 14.66 22.25
C ALA A 488 -13.94 13.15 22.45
N THR A 489 -14.69 12.50 21.55
CA THR A 489 -14.92 11.06 21.56
C THR A 489 -13.64 10.27 21.35
N LEU A 490 -12.79 10.68 20.41
CA LEU A 490 -11.47 10.07 20.17
C LEU A 490 -10.54 10.24 21.38
N LEU A 491 -10.63 11.36 22.10
CA LEU A 491 -9.82 11.58 23.30
C LEU A 491 -10.38 10.87 24.54
N GLY A 492 -11.63 10.39 24.49
CA GLY A 492 -12.32 9.75 25.60
C GLY A 492 -11.58 8.57 26.23
N GLY A 493 -10.93 7.72 25.43
CA GLY A 493 -10.15 6.59 25.95
C GLY A 493 -8.94 7.03 26.78
N ARG A 494 -8.14 7.95 26.24
CA ARG A 494 -7.00 8.55 26.98
C ARG A 494 -7.45 9.30 28.23
N SER A 495 -8.53 10.08 28.14
CA SER A 495 -9.09 10.82 29.28
C SER A 495 -9.58 9.87 30.37
N ALA A 496 -10.12 8.70 30.02
CA ALA A 496 -10.53 7.69 31.00
C ALA A 496 -9.34 7.08 31.74
N GLU A 497 -8.24 6.80 31.04
CA GLU A 497 -7.00 6.34 31.68
C GLU A 497 -6.49 7.35 32.71
N GLU A 498 -6.48 8.64 32.34
CA GLU A 498 -6.04 9.73 33.22
C GLU A 498 -6.93 9.87 34.46
N VAL A 499 -8.26 9.76 34.32
CA VAL A 499 -9.20 9.90 35.43
C VAL A 499 -9.12 8.75 36.44
N VAL A 500 -8.84 7.54 35.96
CA VAL A 500 -8.92 6.31 36.76
C VAL A 500 -7.55 5.91 37.29
N PHE A 501 -6.52 5.91 36.45
CA PHE A 501 -5.18 5.44 36.80
C PHE A 501 -4.20 6.58 37.11
N GLY A 502 -4.47 7.80 36.64
CA GLY A 502 -3.53 8.93 36.77
C GLY A 502 -2.28 8.79 35.90
N GLU A 503 -2.25 7.80 35.00
CA GLU A 503 -1.18 7.51 34.06
C GLU A 503 -1.76 7.42 32.65
N ILE A 504 -0.93 7.69 31.65
CA ILE A 504 -1.30 7.60 30.23
C ILE A 504 -0.46 6.52 29.55
N THR A 505 -1.11 5.73 28.68
CA THR A 505 -0.43 4.67 27.93
C THR A 505 -0.22 5.04 26.46
N THR A 506 0.51 4.18 25.74
CA THR A 506 0.69 4.29 24.29
C THR A 506 -0.52 3.82 23.47
N GLY A 507 -1.56 3.28 24.13
CA GLY A 507 -2.77 2.77 23.46
C GLY A 507 -3.53 3.84 22.67
N ALA A 508 -3.53 5.08 23.16
CA ALA A 508 -4.24 6.20 22.56
C ALA A 508 -3.55 6.84 21.33
N ALA A 509 -2.44 6.29 20.83
CA ALA A 509 -1.65 6.92 19.76
C ALA A 509 -2.46 7.12 18.46
N ASN A 510 -3.26 6.14 18.06
CA ASN A 510 -4.11 6.24 16.87
C ASN A 510 -5.22 7.28 17.05
N ASP A 511 -5.81 7.38 18.25
CA ASP A 511 -6.90 8.33 18.49
C ASP A 511 -6.40 9.77 18.54
N LEU A 512 -5.20 9.98 19.10
CA LEU A 512 -4.50 11.26 19.05
C LEU A 512 -4.19 11.70 17.61
N GLN A 513 -3.70 10.77 16.76
CA GLN A 513 -3.45 11.07 15.36
C GLN A 513 -4.75 11.51 14.66
N ARG A 514 -5.83 10.73 14.80
CA ARG A 514 -7.12 11.05 14.18
C ARG A 514 -7.73 12.35 14.71
N ALA A 515 -7.64 12.59 16.02
CA ALA A 515 -8.10 13.83 16.64
C ALA A 515 -7.35 15.04 16.07
N THR A 516 -6.03 14.90 15.90
CA THR A 516 -5.18 15.94 15.30
C THR A 516 -5.53 16.17 13.84
N ASP A 517 -5.70 15.11 13.04
CA ASP A 517 -6.06 15.22 11.63
C ASP A 517 -7.39 15.96 11.42
N ILE A 518 -8.40 15.66 12.25
CA ILE A 518 -9.70 16.37 12.19
C ILE A 518 -9.51 17.84 12.59
N ALA A 519 -8.76 18.13 13.65
CA ALA A 519 -8.49 19.49 14.09
C ALA A 519 -7.75 20.30 13.00
N GLU A 520 -6.75 19.69 12.35
CA GLU A 520 -6.04 20.31 11.22
C GLU A 520 -7.00 20.60 10.04
N GLN A 521 -7.92 19.69 9.72
CA GLN A 521 -8.92 19.91 8.66
C GLN A 521 -9.91 21.03 9.02
N MET A 522 -10.35 21.09 10.28
CA MET A 522 -11.22 22.16 10.78
C MET A 522 -10.60 23.54 10.57
N ILE A 523 -9.32 23.69 10.91
CA ILE A 523 -8.63 24.97 10.82
C ILE A 523 -8.15 25.25 9.39
N GLY A 524 -7.47 24.29 8.76
CA GLY A 524 -6.78 24.46 7.49
C GLY A 524 -7.68 24.36 6.27
N THR A 525 -8.68 23.49 6.29
CA THR A 525 -9.55 23.24 5.12
C THR A 525 -10.91 23.92 5.26
N TYR A 526 -11.57 23.78 6.42
CA TYR A 526 -12.94 24.25 6.61
C TYR A 526 -13.06 25.69 7.12
N GLY A 527 -11.96 26.30 7.57
CA GLY A 527 -11.95 27.68 8.05
C GLY A 527 -12.80 27.87 9.32
N MET A 528 -12.79 26.90 10.23
CA MET A 528 -13.58 26.89 11.47
C MET A 528 -12.89 27.57 12.67
N SER A 529 -11.84 28.37 12.42
CA SER A 529 -11.17 29.18 13.44
C SER A 529 -11.71 30.61 13.45
N GLU A 530 -11.97 31.16 14.62
CA GLU A 530 -12.40 32.54 14.81
C GLU A 530 -11.25 33.54 14.61
N THR A 531 -10.02 33.15 14.97
CA THR A 531 -8.82 34.00 14.87
C THR A 531 -8.32 34.09 13.43
N LEU A 532 -8.30 32.96 12.73
CA LEU A 532 -7.86 32.87 11.33
C LEU A 532 -8.98 33.21 10.34
N GLY A 533 -10.23 33.03 10.75
CA GLY A 533 -11.41 33.33 9.95
C GLY A 533 -11.72 32.27 8.86
N PRO A 534 -12.73 32.53 8.01
CA PRO A 534 -13.26 31.57 7.05
C PRO A 534 -12.39 31.49 5.78
N LEU A 535 -11.11 31.12 5.94
CA LEU A 535 -10.14 30.97 4.86
C LEU A 535 -9.68 29.51 4.76
N ALA A 536 -9.61 29.00 3.52
CA ALA A 536 -8.92 27.75 3.24
C ALA A 536 -7.41 28.00 3.12
N TYR A 537 -6.67 27.50 4.11
CA TYR A 537 -5.21 27.50 4.16
C TYR A 537 -4.60 26.28 3.47
N ASP A 538 -5.36 25.20 3.32
CA ASP A 538 -4.95 24.03 2.53
C ASP A 538 -5.51 24.10 1.11
N LYS A 539 -4.66 23.78 0.13
CA LYS A 539 -5.12 23.59 -1.25
C LYS A 539 -5.48 22.12 -1.43
N GLN A 540 -6.71 21.74 -1.11
CA GLN A 540 -7.25 20.49 -1.63
C GLN A 540 -7.36 20.62 -3.16
N GLY A 541 -6.52 19.90 -3.91
CA GLY A 541 -6.68 19.72 -5.36
C GLY A 541 -6.20 20.86 -6.27
N GLY A 542 -5.37 21.79 -5.80
CA GLY A 542 -4.80 22.84 -6.65
C GLY A 542 -3.81 22.28 -7.69
N SER A 543 -4.15 22.40 -8.97
CA SER A 543 -3.34 21.98 -10.12
C SER A 543 -1.84 22.25 -9.92
N ARG A 544 -1.02 21.19 -9.99
CA ARG A 544 0.46 21.21 -9.98
C ARG A 544 1.06 21.86 -11.24
N PHE A 545 0.31 22.77 -11.88
CA PHE A 545 0.59 23.37 -13.18
C PHE A 545 1.91 24.14 -13.24
N LEU A 546 2.44 24.58 -12.09
CA LEU A 546 3.70 25.33 -12.01
C LEU A 546 4.58 24.84 -10.86
N GLY A 547 5.05 23.59 -10.94
CA GLY A 547 6.32 23.14 -10.35
C GLY A 547 6.65 23.49 -8.89
N GLY A 548 5.67 23.82 -8.06
CA GLY A 548 5.88 24.20 -6.67
C GLY A 548 6.23 22.99 -5.80
N PRO A 549 7.02 23.17 -4.73
CA PRO A 549 7.34 22.10 -3.79
C PRO A 549 6.05 21.46 -3.25
N ALA A 550 6.14 20.17 -2.93
CA ALA A 550 5.09 19.31 -2.41
C ALA A 550 4.67 19.68 -0.98
N ASN A 551 4.36 20.96 -0.73
CA ASN A 551 3.68 21.38 0.48
C ASN A 551 2.18 21.38 0.17
N PRO A 552 1.39 20.47 0.78
CA PRO A 552 -0.08 20.47 0.64
C PRO A 552 -0.72 21.73 1.24
N ARG A 553 0.00 22.42 2.12
CA ARG A 553 -0.37 23.72 2.68
C ARG A 553 -0.15 24.82 1.64
N ARG A 554 -1.08 25.78 1.53
CA ARG A 554 -0.84 27.04 0.81
C ARG A 554 0.44 27.66 1.37
N ALA A 555 1.21 28.36 0.54
CA ALA A 555 2.33 29.15 1.05
C ALA A 555 1.80 30.23 1.99
N VAL A 556 1.83 29.93 3.29
CA VAL A 556 1.47 30.81 4.39
C VAL A 556 2.75 31.34 5.04
N SER A 557 2.67 32.50 5.71
CA SER A 557 3.80 32.98 6.50
C SER A 557 4.04 32.06 7.70
N ASP A 558 5.27 32.03 8.22
CA ASP A 558 5.61 31.30 9.46
C ASP A 558 4.73 31.73 10.63
N SER A 559 4.37 33.02 10.68
CA SER A 559 3.45 33.55 11.70
C SER A 559 2.05 32.93 11.61
N THR A 560 1.56 32.69 10.39
CA THR A 560 0.24 32.08 10.16
C THR A 560 0.31 30.58 10.46
N ALA A 561 1.40 29.91 10.06
CA ALA A 561 1.61 28.50 10.38
C ALA A 561 1.65 28.27 11.90
N LEU A 562 2.39 29.11 12.64
CA LEU A 562 2.42 29.07 14.10
C LEU A 562 1.03 29.28 14.71
N GLU A 563 0.22 30.17 14.14
CA GLU A 563 -1.13 30.42 14.63
C GLU A 563 -2.08 29.25 14.35
N ILE A 564 -1.96 28.60 13.17
CA ILE A 564 -2.67 27.34 12.87
C ILE A 564 -2.31 26.28 13.91
N ASP A 565 -1.03 26.07 14.19
CA ASP A 565 -0.58 25.05 15.15
C ASP A 565 -1.11 25.34 16.58
N ARG A 566 -1.21 26.62 16.96
CA ARG A 566 -1.80 27.04 18.24
C ARG A 566 -3.30 26.76 18.30
N GLU A 567 -4.03 27.09 17.24
CA GLU A 567 -5.47 26.86 17.16
C GLU A 567 -5.79 25.36 17.19
N VAL A 568 -5.04 24.54 16.44
CA VAL A 568 -5.16 23.07 16.44
C VAL A 568 -4.93 22.52 17.85
N ARG A 569 -3.84 22.95 18.51
CA ARG A 569 -3.58 22.55 19.91
C ARG A 569 -4.72 22.94 20.83
N ALA A 570 -5.16 24.20 20.78
CA ALA A 570 -6.22 24.70 21.65
C ALA A 570 -7.54 23.93 21.46
N LEU A 571 -7.85 23.52 20.22
CA LEU A 571 -9.02 22.72 19.92
C LEU A 571 -8.93 21.31 20.53
N VAL A 572 -7.80 20.63 20.36
CA VAL A 572 -7.55 19.31 20.95
C VAL A 572 -7.55 19.37 22.49
N ASP A 573 -6.94 20.42 23.08
CA ASP A 573 -6.91 20.61 24.52
C ASP A 573 -8.31 20.83 25.09
N ARG A 574 -9.15 21.69 24.47
CA ARG A 574 -10.55 21.88 24.88
C ARG A 574 -11.36 20.58 24.79
N ALA A 575 -11.16 19.82 23.72
CA ALA A 575 -11.85 18.53 23.55
C ALA A 575 -11.41 17.51 24.62
N HIS A 576 -10.13 17.48 24.98
CA HIS A 576 -9.61 16.65 26.09
C HIS A 576 -10.20 17.07 27.43
N GLU A 577 -10.22 18.37 27.74
CA GLU A 577 -10.82 18.91 28.97
C GLU A 577 -12.31 18.57 29.07
N ARG A 578 -13.03 18.66 27.95
CA ARG A 578 -14.45 18.29 27.88
C ARG A 578 -14.66 16.79 28.12
N ALA A 579 -13.83 15.93 27.53
CA ALA A 579 -13.86 14.49 27.79
C ALA A 579 -13.57 14.18 29.28
N LEU A 580 -12.56 14.83 29.87
CA LEU A 580 -12.25 14.72 31.30
C LEU A 580 -13.44 15.15 32.18
N ALA A 581 -14.09 16.26 31.86
CA ALA A 581 -15.24 16.75 32.62
C ALA A 581 -16.42 15.76 32.58
N ILE A 582 -16.72 15.22 31.39
CA ILE A 582 -17.76 14.20 31.20
C ILE A 582 -17.43 12.95 32.02
N LEU A 583 -16.22 12.43 31.91
CA LEU A 583 -15.83 11.18 32.57
C LEU A 583 -15.73 11.32 34.09
N ARG A 584 -15.27 12.47 34.61
CA ARG A 584 -15.27 12.76 36.05
C ARG A 584 -16.68 12.86 36.61
N HIS A 585 -17.60 13.47 35.88
CA HIS A 585 -19.00 13.57 36.30
C HIS A 585 -19.69 12.20 36.30
N ASN A 586 -19.33 11.32 35.36
CA ASN A 586 -19.89 9.98 35.21
C ASN A 586 -18.98 8.88 35.78
N ARG A 587 -18.16 9.18 36.79
CA ARG A 587 -17.10 8.27 37.29
C ARG A 587 -17.66 6.92 37.77
N ASP A 588 -18.77 6.94 38.50
CA ASP A 588 -19.40 5.71 39.01
C ASP A 588 -19.94 4.84 37.88
N LEU A 589 -20.46 5.47 36.82
CA LEU A 589 -20.93 4.77 35.64
C LEU A 589 -19.76 4.15 34.86
N LEU A 590 -18.68 4.91 34.64
CA LEU A 590 -17.43 4.44 34.05
C LEU A 590 -16.89 3.20 34.79
N GLU A 591 -16.85 3.23 36.12
CA GLU A 591 -16.45 2.08 36.94
C GLU A 591 -17.39 0.88 36.73
N SER A 592 -18.71 1.10 36.83
CA SER A 592 -19.69 -0.01 36.74
C SER A 592 -19.67 -0.73 35.39
N ILE A 593 -19.58 0.03 34.29
CA ILE A 593 -19.52 -0.55 32.93
C ILE A 593 -18.17 -1.23 32.73
N SER A 594 -17.07 -0.65 33.23
CA SER A 594 -15.72 -1.23 33.11
C SER A 594 -15.58 -2.55 33.87
N GLN A 595 -16.16 -2.66 35.07
CA GLN A 595 -16.20 -3.94 35.79
C GLN A 595 -16.99 -5.00 35.02
N LYS A 596 -18.14 -4.60 34.47
CA LYS A 596 -19.00 -5.50 33.71
C LYS A 596 -18.36 -6.00 32.42
N ILE A 597 -17.60 -5.16 31.71
CA ILE A 597 -16.89 -5.58 30.50
C ILE A 597 -15.66 -6.43 30.83
N LEU A 598 -15.04 -6.26 32.00
CA LEU A 598 -13.97 -7.16 32.44
C LEU A 598 -14.47 -8.59 32.68
N GLU A 599 -15.71 -8.74 33.13
CA GLU A 599 -16.38 -10.04 33.30
C GLU A 599 -16.88 -10.63 31.98
N LYS A 600 -17.56 -9.83 31.15
CA LYS A 600 -18.23 -10.32 29.93
C LYS A 600 -17.38 -10.26 28.67
N GLU A 601 -16.29 -9.50 28.68
CA GLU A 601 -15.41 -9.14 27.55
C GLU A 601 -16.07 -8.34 26.42
N VAL A 602 -17.39 -8.46 26.26
CA VAL A 602 -18.19 -7.81 25.24
C VAL A 602 -19.52 -7.34 25.84
N ILE A 603 -19.92 -6.10 25.52
CA ILE A 603 -21.25 -5.56 25.84
C ILE A 603 -21.82 -4.92 24.58
N GLU A 604 -23.06 -5.27 24.21
CA GLU A 604 -23.70 -4.81 22.97
C GLU A 604 -25.23 -4.66 23.12
N GLY A 605 -25.86 -4.07 22.11
CA GLY A 605 -27.31 -4.05 21.97
C GLY A 605 -28.04 -3.22 23.04
N GLU A 606 -29.22 -3.69 23.46
CA GLU A 606 -30.05 -2.98 24.44
C GLU A 606 -29.42 -2.90 25.83
N GLU A 607 -28.60 -3.89 26.21
CA GLU A 607 -27.86 -3.87 27.47
C GLU A 607 -26.91 -2.66 27.53
N LEU A 608 -26.15 -2.44 26.45
CA LEU A 608 -25.26 -1.29 26.37
C LEU A 608 -26.03 0.04 26.38
N LYS A 609 -27.13 0.12 25.62
CA LYS A 609 -27.96 1.32 25.56
C LYS A 609 -28.52 1.71 26.92
N GLN A 610 -28.99 0.73 27.71
CA GLN A 610 -29.52 0.98 29.05
C GLN A 610 -28.44 1.52 29.99
N LEU A 611 -27.23 0.97 29.92
CA LEU A 611 -26.08 1.45 30.72
C LEU A 611 -25.69 2.88 30.31
N LEU A 612 -25.62 3.17 29.02
CA LEU A 612 -25.24 4.50 28.53
C LEU A 612 -26.33 5.54 28.76
N ALA A 613 -27.62 5.16 28.79
CA ALA A 613 -28.73 6.08 29.01
C ALA A 613 -28.70 6.77 30.40
N SER A 614 -28.00 6.19 31.38
CA SER A 614 -27.77 6.84 32.68
C SER A 614 -26.64 7.87 32.69
N SER A 615 -25.91 8.03 31.59
CA SER A 615 -24.84 9.03 31.50
C SER A 615 -25.42 10.44 31.33
N THR A 616 -24.79 11.43 31.96
CA THR A 616 -25.25 12.82 31.97
C THR A 616 -24.15 13.79 31.58
N LEU A 617 -24.51 14.88 30.89
CA LEU A 617 -23.58 15.98 30.63
C LEU A 617 -23.39 16.81 31.90
N PRO A 618 -22.17 17.25 32.24
CA PRO A 618 -21.96 18.16 33.36
C PRO A 618 -22.60 19.54 33.08
N GLU A 619 -23.15 20.20 34.10
CA GLU A 619 -23.86 21.50 33.95
C GLU A 619 -23.02 22.57 33.24
N ALA A 620 -21.70 22.58 33.43
CA ALA A 620 -20.78 23.50 32.75
C ALA A 620 -20.69 23.26 31.22
N ALA A 621 -20.85 22.02 30.76
CA ALA A 621 -20.85 21.69 29.32
C ALA A 621 -22.20 22.00 28.64
N VAL A 622 -23.26 22.20 29.43
CA VAL A 622 -24.58 22.63 28.92
C VAL A 622 -24.60 24.14 28.66
N LEU A 623 -23.81 24.94 29.39
CA LEU A 623 -23.77 26.40 29.22
C LEU A 623 -23.10 26.84 27.91
N GLU A 624 -22.12 26.11 27.38
CA GLU A 624 -21.57 26.37 26.04
C GLU A 624 -22.63 26.17 24.93
N ARG A 625 -23.63 25.30 25.13
CA ARG A 625 -24.74 25.10 24.16
C ARG A 625 -25.79 26.20 24.17
N VAL A 626 -25.81 27.06 25.19
CA VAL A 626 -26.79 28.15 25.34
C VAL A 626 -26.17 29.51 25.03
N ALA A 627 -24.83 29.59 25.01
CA ALA A 627 -24.07 30.82 24.76
C ALA A 627 -23.49 30.92 23.33
N ALA A 628 -23.58 29.86 22.53
CA ALA A 628 -23.41 29.88 21.07
C ALA A 628 -24.79 30.05 20.39
#